data_AF-A0A4Q2L3S5-F1
#
_entry.id   AF-A0A4Q2L3S5-F1
#
_cell.length_a   1.000
_cell.length_b   1.000
_cell.length_c   1.000
_cell.angle_alpha   90.00
_cell.angle_beta   90.00
_cell.angle_gamma   90.00
#
_symmetry.space_group_name_H-M   'P 1'
#
loop_
_entity.id
_entity.type
_entity.pdbx_description
1 polymer ?
#
loop_
_entity_poly.entity_id
_entity_poly.type
_entity_poly.pdbx_seq_one_letter_code
_entity_poly.pdbx_strand_id
1 'polypeptide(L)'
;MGTLFDGYTPARASSRRKRRAQPWDEMFPTDGVSVREPYRELYPALARMTQEELRGRTDALASSYLAQGVTFDFAGEERPFPLDAVPRVIAASEWTTVEAGVAQRVRALERFLADVYGPQAAVRDGVIPAALISSSTHYHRQAAGISSANGVRIHVSGIDVIRDERGDWRVLEDNVRVPSGVSYVISNRRVMAQTLPELFVSMRVRPVGDYPNKLLQALRASAPEGVEDPTVVVLTPGVHNSAYYEHTLLARLMGVELVEGRDLFCSGGRVWMRTTAGPTRVDVIYRRVDDEFLDPQQFRPDSVLGAPGMLLAARLGHVTIANAVGNGVADDKLVYTYVPDIIRYYLGEEPILPNVDTWRLEEPEALAEVLDRLDEVVVKPVDGSGGKGLVIGPDASKAELAQLRTQLLSDPRGWIAQPVVQLSTIPTLVEDGMRPRHADLRPFAVNDGENVWVLPGGLTRVALPEGQLVVNSSQGGGSKDTWVLDGDSANGAGAGAMGVMRTGRSASGMGALVADQATKAVETSAVVAAADAGSTGGSTHGLHPPEASPQDEEAPVRQQQQQQQQQLRGAATTC
;
A
#
# COMPACT_ATOMS: atom_id res chain seq x y z
N MET A 1 6.00 -32.42 -24.29
CA MET A 1 5.32 -31.24 -23.71
C MET A 1 6.14 -30.85 -22.50
N GLY A 2 6.63 -29.62 -22.45
CA GLY A 2 7.42 -29.18 -21.32
C GLY A 2 6.56 -29.02 -20.06
N THR A 3 7.13 -29.27 -18.88
CA THR A 3 6.45 -28.99 -17.62
C THR A 3 6.34 -27.46 -17.41
N LEU A 4 5.41 -26.99 -16.56
CA LEU A 4 5.21 -25.56 -16.29
C LEU A 4 6.50 -24.83 -15.86
N PHE A 5 7.40 -25.56 -15.20
CA PHE A 5 8.68 -25.07 -14.69
C PHE A 5 9.87 -25.45 -15.58
N ASP A 6 9.65 -25.88 -16.82
CA ASP A 6 10.74 -26.16 -17.75
C ASP A 6 11.56 -24.88 -18.02
N GLY A 7 12.88 -24.99 -17.86
CA GLY A 7 13.79 -23.85 -17.94
C GLY A 7 13.74 -22.91 -16.73
N TYR A 8 12.92 -23.22 -15.72
CA TYR A 8 12.96 -22.52 -14.44
C TYR A 8 14.25 -22.90 -13.71
N THR A 9 15.19 -21.97 -13.67
CA THR A 9 16.38 -22.09 -12.83
C THR A 9 16.30 -20.97 -11.80
N PRO A 10 16.33 -21.27 -10.49
CA PRO A 10 16.52 -20.23 -9.47
C PRO A 10 17.70 -19.37 -9.90
N ALA A 11 17.53 -18.05 -9.94
CA ALA A 11 18.45 -17.15 -10.65
C ALA A 11 19.91 -17.46 -10.30
N ARG A 12 20.67 -18.07 -11.23
CA ARG A 12 22.10 -18.28 -11.05
C ARG A 12 22.81 -16.94 -11.24
N ALA A 13 23.83 -16.65 -10.45
CA ALA A 13 24.70 -15.51 -10.67
C ALA A 13 25.17 -15.52 -12.13
N SER A 14 24.79 -14.50 -12.92
CA SER A 14 25.18 -14.46 -14.32
C SER A 14 26.70 -14.42 -14.43
N SER A 15 27.26 -15.18 -15.37
CA SER A 15 28.72 -15.41 -15.49
C SER A 15 29.54 -14.13 -15.73
N ARG A 16 28.89 -12.99 -16.03
CA ARG A 16 29.52 -11.67 -16.16
C ARG A 16 29.62 -10.87 -14.85
N ARG A 17 28.93 -11.27 -13.77
CA ARG A 17 28.85 -10.51 -12.49
C ARG A 17 29.22 -11.38 -11.29
N LYS A 18 30.50 -11.71 -11.16
CA LYS A 18 31.11 -12.58 -10.12
C LYS A 18 30.94 -12.14 -8.64
N ARG A 19 30.12 -11.15 -8.29
CA ARG A 19 30.04 -10.60 -6.92
C ARG A 19 28.65 -10.52 -6.29
N ARG A 20 27.56 -10.87 -6.98
CA ARG A 20 26.22 -10.85 -6.36
C ARG A 20 25.89 -12.22 -5.75
N ALA A 21 25.40 -12.22 -4.50
CA ALA A 21 24.86 -13.42 -3.86
C ALA A 21 23.70 -14.00 -4.68
N GLN A 22 23.47 -15.30 -4.56
CA GLN A 22 22.30 -15.90 -5.19
C GLN A 22 21.04 -15.47 -4.42
N PRO A 23 19.98 -14.97 -5.10
CA PRO A 23 18.74 -14.64 -4.43
C PRO A 23 18.10 -15.87 -3.78
N TRP A 24 17.46 -15.67 -2.64
CA TRP A 24 16.61 -16.69 -2.03
C TRP A 24 15.36 -16.90 -2.89
N ASP A 25 15.11 -18.12 -3.38
CA ASP A 25 13.85 -18.42 -4.06
C ASP A 25 12.80 -18.95 -3.08
N GLU A 26 11.58 -18.40 -3.14
CA GLU A 26 10.50 -18.70 -2.20
C GLU A 26 9.91 -20.11 -2.40
N MET A 27 9.98 -20.68 -3.60
CA MET A 27 9.39 -21.99 -3.90
C MET A 27 10.46 -23.10 -3.90
N PHE A 28 11.61 -22.84 -4.49
CA PHE A 28 12.66 -23.84 -4.67
C PHE A 28 13.90 -23.51 -3.82
N PRO A 29 14.50 -24.48 -3.12
CA PRO A 29 15.81 -24.31 -2.50
C PRO A 29 16.93 -24.35 -3.56
N THR A 30 18.14 -24.04 -3.14
CA THR A 30 19.33 -23.99 -4.01
C THR A 30 19.70 -25.33 -4.66
N ASP A 31 19.18 -26.45 -4.13
CA ASP A 31 19.33 -27.77 -4.76
C ASP A 31 18.55 -27.90 -6.08
N GLY A 32 17.55 -27.04 -6.32
CA GLY A 32 16.74 -26.99 -7.53
C GLY A 32 15.85 -28.23 -7.78
N VAL A 33 15.79 -29.17 -6.84
CA VAL A 33 15.09 -30.47 -6.98
C VAL A 33 13.94 -30.59 -5.99
N SER A 34 14.08 -30.03 -4.78
CA SER A 34 13.04 -30.09 -3.76
C SER A 34 12.14 -28.85 -3.78
N VAL A 35 11.00 -28.92 -3.09
CA VAL A 35 10.07 -27.79 -2.93
C VAL A 35 10.05 -27.41 -1.46
N ARG A 36 10.12 -26.11 -1.18
CA ARG A 36 10.06 -25.60 0.19
C ARG A 36 8.73 -25.95 0.84
N GLU A 37 8.77 -26.17 2.14
CA GLU A 37 7.64 -26.66 2.93
C GLU A 37 6.33 -25.86 2.69
N PRO A 38 6.32 -24.51 2.68
CA PRO A 38 5.09 -23.74 2.49
C PRO A 38 4.44 -23.94 1.11
N TYR A 39 5.23 -24.38 0.12
CA TYR A 39 4.80 -24.60 -1.26
C TYR A 39 4.48 -26.07 -1.56
N ARG A 40 4.63 -26.99 -0.60
CA ARG A 40 4.52 -28.44 -0.83
C ARG A 40 3.14 -28.86 -1.38
N GLU A 41 2.06 -28.23 -0.92
CA GLU A 41 0.70 -28.53 -1.40
C GLU A 41 0.34 -27.77 -2.68
N LEU A 42 0.86 -26.55 -2.83
CA LEU A 42 0.60 -25.71 -4.00
C LEU A 42 1.33 -26.23 -5.25
N TYR A 43 2.57 -26.69 -5.11
CA TYR A 43 3.40 -27.10 -6.24
C TYR A 43 2.78 -28.22 -7.08
N PRO A 44 2.25 -29.33 -6.53
CA PRO A 44 1.59 -30.36 -7.33
C PRO A 44 0.39 -29.86 -8.14
N ALA A 45 -0.36 -28.88 -7.62
CA ALA A 45 -1.47 -28.27 -8.35
C ALA A 45 -0.96 -27.43 -9.52
N LEU A 46 0.09 -26.65 -9.32
CA LEU A 46 0.74 -25.87 -10.38
C LEU A 46 1.41 -26.78 -11.43
N ALA A 47 2.14 -27.80 -11.01
CA ALA A 47 2.90 -28.70 -11.88
C ALA A 47 2.01 -29.56 -12.80
N ARG A 48 0.73 -29.73 -12.48
CA ARG A 48 -0.26 -30.39 -13.34
C ARG A 48 -0.80 -29.48 -14.44
N MET A 49 -0.62 -28.17 -14.32
CA MET A 49 -1.09 -27.20 -15.31
C MET A 49 -0.07 -27.01 -16.42
N THR A 50 -0.55 -26.78 -17.64
CA THR A 50 0.28 -26.31 -18.74
C THR A 50 0.47 -24.80 -18.67
N GLN A 51 1.49 -24.29 -19.36
CA GLN A 51 1.71 -22.84 -19.48
C GLN A 51 0.53 -22.11 -20.12
N GLU A 52 -0.15 -22.75 -21.08
CA GLU A 52 -1.31 -22.20 -21.76
C GLU A 52 -2.53 -22.12 -20.83
N GLU A 53 -2.77 -23.16 -20.01
CA GLU A 53 -3.82 -23.13 -18.98
C GLU A 53 -3.58 -22.03 -17.94
N LEU A 54 -2.32 -21.85 -17.49
CA LEU A 54 -2.00 -20.79 -16.53
C LEU A 54 -2.16 -19.39 -17.13
N ARG A 55 -1.74 -19.19 -18.40
CA ARG A 55 -1.99 -17.93 -19.11
C ARG A 55 -3.49 -17.65 -19.26
N GLY A 56 -4.27 -18.64 -19.68
CA GLY A 56 -5.72 -18.50 -19.79
C GLY A 56 -6.38 -18.13 -18.46
N ARG A 57 -5.90 -18.67 -17.33
CA ARG A 57 -6.33 -18.24 -15.99
C ARG A 57 -5.92 -16.80 -15.71
N THR A 58 -4.68 -16.40 -15.98
CA THR A 58 -4.22 -15.02 -15.80
C THR A 58 -5.04 -14.02 -16.63
N ASP A 59 -5.38 -14.35 -17.87
CA ASP A 59 -6.23 -13.51 -18.73
C ASP A 59 -7.65 -13.40 -18.17
N ALA A 60 -8.20 -14.49 -17.63
CA ALA A 60 -9.48 -14.48 -16.94
C ALA A 60 -9.44 -13.64 -15.64
N LEU A 61 -8.34 -13.71 -14.88
CA LEU A 61 -8.10 -12.86 -13.70
C LEU A 61 -8.09 -11.37 -14.12
N ALA A 62 -7.32 -11.02 -15.14
CA ALA A 62 -7.21 -9.64 -15.65
C ALA A 62 -8.57 -9.10 -16.14
N SER A 63 -9.35 -9.95 -16.83
CA SER A 63 -10.71 -9.61 -17.26
C SER A 63 -11.66 -9.38 -16.08
N SER A 64 -11.55 -10.19 -15.03
CA SER A 64 -12.32 -10.03 -13.79
C SER A 64 -11.94 -8.74 -13.06
N TYR A 65 -10.66 -8.35 -13.07
CA TYR A 65 -10.18 -7.09 -12.49
C TYR A 65 -10.81 -5.89 -13.18
N LEU A 66 -10.79 -5.87 -14.51
CA LEU A 66 -11.45 -4.84 -15.31
C LEU A 66 -12.95 -4.77 -15.00
N ALA A 67 -13.63 -5.91 -14.95
CA ALA A 67 -15.06 -5.96 -14.64
C ALA A 67 -15.41 -5.46 -13.22
N GLN A 68 -14.48 -5.62 -12.27
CA GLN A 68 -14.60 -5.13 -10.89
C GLN A 68 -14.10 -3.70 -10.71
N GLY A 69 -13.63 -3.04 -11.79
CA GLY A 69 -13.08 -1.70 -11.75
C GLY A 69 -11.73 -1.60 -11.05
N VAL A 70 -11.00 -2.71 -10.89
CA VAL A 70 -9.68 -2.75 -10.25
C VAL A 70 -8.63 -2.29 -11.26
N THR A 71 -8.53 -0.97 -11.42
CA THR A 71 -7.59 -0.33 -12.33
C THR A 71 -6.47 0.41 -11.59
N PHE A 72 -5.43 0.78 -12.31
CA PHE A 72 -4.40 1.72 -11.88
C PHE A 72 -4.08 2.67 -13.03
N ASP A 73 -3.65 3.88 -12.68
CA ASP A 73 -3.16 4.84 -13.66
C ASP A 73 -1.73 4.46 -14.06
N PHE A 74 -1.54 4.17 -15.35
CA PHE A 74 -0.24 4.06 -15.98
C PHE A 74 -0.11 5.09 -17.10
N ALA A 75 0.69 6.13 -16.85
CA ALA A 75 0.96 7.21 -17.82
C ALA A 75 -0.30 7.93 -18.35
N GLY A 76 -1.34 8.06 -17.52
CA GLY A 76 -2.62 8.69 -17.85
C GLY A 76 -3.66 7.74 -18.45
N GLU A 77 -3.34 6.45 -18.61
CA GLU A 77 -4.29 5.42 -19.03
C GLU A 77 -4.64 4.50 -17.85
N GLU A 78 -5.94 4.25 -17.63
CA GLU A 78 -6.38 3.22 -16.69
C GLU A 78 -6.12 1.83 -17.27
N ARG A 79 -5.33 1.02 -16.58
CA ARG A 79 -5.03 -0.37 -16.94
C ARG A 79 -5.39 -1.31 -15.79
N PRO A 80 -5.70 -2.59 -16.06
CA PRO A 80 -5.87 -3.56 -14.99
C PRO A 80 -4.54 -3.81 -14.30
N PHE A 81 -4.54 -3.78 -12.97
CA PHE A 81 -3.34 -4.05 -12.20
C PHE A 81 -2.84 -5.47 -12.49
N PRO A 82 -1.62 -5.69 -13.01
CA PRO A 82 -1.16 -7.03 -13.38
C PRO A 82 -1.12 -7.93 -12.15
N LEU A 83 -1.97 -8.97 -12.15
CA LEU A 83 -2.01 -10.00 -11.12
C LEU A 83 -1.41 -11.29 -11.68
N ASP A 84 -0.40 -11.80 -10.99
CA ASP A 84 0.14 -13.11 -11.29
C ASP A 84 -0.62 -14.21 -10.51
N ALA A 85 -0.96 -15.29 -11.21
CA ALA A 85 -1.74 -16.40 -10.67
C ALA A 85 -0.99 -17.28 -9.65
N VAL A 86 0.34 -17.14 -9.52
CA VAL A 86 1.14 -17.85 -8.52
C VAL A 86 1.26 -16.99 -7.26
N PRO A 87 0.65 -17.39 -6.12
CA PRO A 87 0.69 -16.61 -4.90
C PRO A 87 2.07 -16.68 -4.21
N ARG A 88 2.34 -15.68 -3.38
CA ARG A 88 3.38 -15.76 -2.35
C ARG A 88 2.82 -16.52 -1.15
N VAL A 89 3.47 -17.60 -0.73
CA VAL A 89 3.03 -18.38 0.44
C VAL A 89 3.99 -18.17 1.60
N ILE A 90 3.46 -17.84 2.79
CA ILE A 90 4.22 -17.58 4.01
C ILE A 90 3.70 -18.51 5.11
N ALA A 91 4.62 -19.22 5.77
CA ALA A 91 4.26 -20.12 6.87
C ALA A 91 3.77 -19.33 8.11
N ALA A 92 2.92 -19.97 8.92
CA ALA A 92 2.37 -19.37 10.13
C ALA A 92 3.45 -18.91 11.13
N SER A 93 4.51 -19.71 11.29
CA SER A 93 5.63 -19.39 12.19
C SER A 93 6.43 -18.18 11.72
N GLU A 94 6.71 -18.10 10.42
CA GLU A 94 7.40 -16.95 9.83
C GLU A 94 6.57 -15.68 9.96
N TRP A 95 5.26 -15.79 9.73
CA TRP A 95 4.36 -14.66 9.87
C TRP A 95 4.26 -14.16 11.30
N THR A 96 4.27 -15.05 12.29
CA THR A 96 4.21 -14.66 13.72
C THR A 96 5.34 -13.68 14.06
N THR A 97 6.54 -13.89 13.52
CA THR A 97 7.67 -12.95 13.66
C THR A 97 7.42 -11.63 12.92
N VAL A 98 6.92 -11.68 11.68
CA VAL A 98 6.61 -10.47 10.90
C VAL A 98 5.53 -9.64 11.58
N GLU A 99 4.45 -10.26 12.03
CA GLU A 99 3.34 -9.65 12.76
C GLU A 99 3.81 -8.98 14.04
N ALA A 100 4.58 -9.68 14.88
CA ALA A 100 5.11 -9.13 16.12
C ALA A 100 6.06 -7.96 15.87
N GLY A 101 6.94 -8.06 14.86
CA GLY A 101 7.88 -7.00 14.55
C GLY A 101 7.26 -5.77 13.90
N VAL A 102 6.28 -5.94 13.02
CA VAL A 102 5.49 -4.83 12.46
C VAL A 102 4.75 -4.11 13.58
N ALA A 103 4.07 -4.85 14.48
CA ALA A 103 3.37 -4.26 15.61
C ALA A 103 4.32 -3.51 16.57
N GLN A 104 5.48 -4.09 16.90
CA GLN A 104 6.52 -3.44 17.70
C GLN A 104 6.98 -2.13 17.06
N ARG A 105 7.31 -2.17 15.77
CA ARG A 105 7.81 -1.01 15.02
C ARG A 105 6.79 0.13 14.99
N VAL A 106 5.52 -0.17 14.73
CA VAL A 106 4.45 0.84 14.75
C VAL A 106 4.30 1.46 16.14
N ARG A 107 4.32 0.66 17.22
CA ARG A 107 4.29 1.19 18.60
C ARG A 107 5.46 2.15 18.87
N ALA A 108 6.66 1.83 18.37
CA ALA A 108 7.83 2.68 18.54
C ALA A 108 7.71 4.00 17.74
N LEU A 109 7.24 3.94 16.49
CA LEU A 109 7.01 5.11 15.64
C LEU A 109 5.90 6.01 16.20
N GLU A 110 4.85 5.45 16.78
CA GLU A 110 3.80 6.20 17.50
C GLU A 110 4.40 7.03 18.64
N ARG A 111 5.23 6.40 19.50
CA ARG A 111 5.90 7.07 20.61
C ARG A 111 6.86 8.15 20.11
N PHE A 112 7.60 7.87 19.04
CA PHE A 112 8.47 8.84 18.40
C PHE A 112 7.71 10.07 17.90
N LEU A 113 6.61 9.87 17.16
CA LEU A 113 5.81 10.99 16.65
C LEU A 113 5.16 11.80 17.78
N ALA A 114 4.66 11.14 18.82
CA ALA A 114 4.12 11.81 20.00
C ALA A 114 5.19 12.64 20.72
N ASP A 115 6.43 12.14 20.79
CA ASP A 115 7.55 12.86 21.38
C ASP A 115 7.99 14.06 20.54
N VAL A 116 8.16 13.88 19.22
CA VAL A 116 8.58 14.93 18.26
C VAL A 116 7.64 16.14 18.30
N TYR A 117 6.33 15.90 18.36
CA TYR A 117 5.31 16.95 18.43
C TYR A 117 4.92 17.36 19.86
N GLY A 118 5.56 16.76 20.86
CA GLY A 118 5.29 16.98 22.27
C GLY A 118 6.57 17.29 23.03
N PRO A 119 6.99 16.46 24.01
CA PRO A 119 8.08 16.79 24.90
C PRO A 119 9.47 16.74 24.26
N GLN A 120 9.73 16.06 23.15
CA GLN A 120 11.05 15.95 22.50
C GLN A 120 12.16 15.36 23.41
N ALA A 121 11.82 14.35 24.21
CA ALA A 121 12.75 13.63 25.07
C ALA A 121 13.87 12.92 24.30
N ALA A 122 13.58 12.21 23.19
CA ALA A 122 14.61 11.53 22.41
C ALA A 122 15.66 12.48 21.83
N VAL A 123 15.28 13.75 21.58
CA VAL A 123 16.22 14.79 21.16
C VAL A 123 17.07 15.28 22.32
N ARG A 124 16.46 15.54 23.48
CA ARG A 124 17.21 15.97 24.68
C ARG A 124 18.19 14.92 25.17
N ASP A 125 17.81 13.66 25.07
CA ASP A 125 18.61 12.53 25.55
C ASP A 125 19.66 12.08 24.50
N GLY A 126 19.70 12.76 23.34
CA GLY A 126 20.71 12.54 22.30
C GLY A 126 20.51 11.29 21.45
N VAL A 127 19.36 10.62 21.55
CA VAL A 127 19.01 9.45 20.73
C VAL A 127 18.83 9.85 19.27
N ILE A 128 18.21 11.02 19.05
CA ILE A 128 17.98 11.58 17.71
C ILE A 128 18.48 13.02 17.65
N PRO A 129 19.30 13.38 16.65
CA PRO A 129 19.74 14.77 16.49
C PRO A 129 18.59 15.72 16.21
N ALA A 130 18.54 16.88 16.87
CA ALA A 130 17.53 17.91 16.61
C ALA A 130 17.51 18.36 15.14
N ALA A 131 18.69 18.43 14.52
CA ALA A 131 18.86 18.78 13.12
C ALA A 131 18.08 17.82 12.20
N LEU A 132 18.08 16.51 12.50
CA LEU A 132 17.35 15.46 11.76
C LEU A 132 15.89 15.84 11.55
N ILE A 133 15.20 16.19 12.64
CA ILE A 133 13.78 16.53 12.63
C ILE A 133 13.59 17.91 11.98
N SER A 134 14.35 18.91 12.43
CA SER A 134 14.14 20.31 12.04
C SER A 134 14.41 20.61 10.57
N SER A 135 15.24 19.80 9.89
CA SER A 135 15.53 19.96 8.47
C SER A 135 14.66 19.08 7.56
N SER A 136 13.86 18.16 8.12
CA SER A 136 12.97 17.34 7.29
C SER A 136 11.88 18.22 6.69
N THR A 137 11.71 18.13 5.38
CA THR A 137 10.62 18.82 4.65
C THR A 137 9.23 18.33 5.09
N HIS A 138 9.17 17.15 5.70
CA HIS A 138 7.96 16.52 6.19
C HIS A 138 7.73 16.71 7.70
N TYR A 139 8.55 17.52 8.36
CA TYR A 139 8.27 18.01 9.70
C TYR A 139 7.36 19.26 9.65
N HIS A 140 6.05 19.03 9.73
CA HIS A 140 5.07 20.12 9.71
C HIS A 140 4.78 20.66 11.11
N ARG A 141 5.29 21.86 11.42
CA ARG A 141 5.03 22.54 12.71
C ARG A 141 3.54 22.75 12.98
N GLN A 142 2.73 22.85 11.92
CA GLN A 142 1.28 22.94 11.95
C GLN A 142 0.62 21.76 12.69
N ALA A 143 1.27 20.60 12.74
CA ALA A 143 0.78 19.43 13.47
C ALA A 143 0.92 19.53 14.99
N ALA A 144 1.70 20.48 15.51
CA ALA A 144 1.88 20.66 16.95
C ALA A 144 0.55 20.97 17.65
N GLY A 145 0.33 20.30 18.78
CA GLY A 145 -0.91 20.41 19.56
C GLY A 145 -2.13 19.70 18.97
N ILE A 146 -1.99 18.97 17.85
CA ILE A 146 -3.05 18.12 17.32
C ILE A 146 -2.84 16.70 17.85
N SER A 147 -3.81 16.22 18.63
CA SER A 147 -3.86 14.85 19.17
C SER A 147 -5.28 14.32 19.06
N SER A 148 -5.42 13.05 18.67
CA SER A 148 -6.69 12.31 18.74
C SER A 148 -7.04 11.97 20.18
N ALA A 149 -8.31 11.69 20.46
CA ALA A 149 -8.78 11.37 21.81
C ALA A 149 -8.12 10.11 22.38
N ASN A 150 -7.87 9.10 21.54
CA ASN A 150 -7.17 7.87 21.92
C ASN A 150 -5.63 7.96 21.77
N GLY A 151 -5.10 9.13 21.40
CA GLY A 151 -3.66 9.38 21.26
C GLY A 151 -2.99 8.74 20.04
N VAL A 152 -3.74 8.05 19.17
CA VAL A 152 -3.21 7.41 17.95
C VAL A 152 -2.85 8.43 16.89
N ARG A 153 -1.64 8.35 16.36
CA ARG A 153 -1.19 9.17 15.21
C ARG A 153 -1.14 8.35 13.91
N ILE A 154 -0.76 7.09 13.98
CA ILE A 154 -0.61 6.14 12.87
C ILE A 154 -1.75 5.12 12.96
N HIS A 155 -2.94 5.50 12.48
CA HIS A 155 -4.10 4.60 12.44
C HIS A 155 -3.89 3.46 11.43
N VAL A 156 -3.21 3.76 10.33
CA VAL A 156 -2.83 2.78 9.30
C VAL A 156 -1.35 2.93 8.98
N SER A 157 -0.62 1.82 8.93
CA SER A 157 0.76 1.80 8.44
C SER A 157 0.96 0.74 7.37
N GLY A 158 1.78 1.03 6.36
CA GLY A 158 2.34 0.03 5.46
C GLY A 158 3.83 -0.12 5.71
N ILE A 159 4.29 -1.31 6.13
CA ILE A 159 5.70 -1.54 6.44
C ILE A 159 6.30 -2.40 5.34
N ASP A 160 7.14 -1.84 4.46
CA ASP A 160 7.72 -2.62 3.38
C ASP A 160 8.80 -3.54 3.94
N VAL A 161 8.62 -4.85 3.75
CA VAL A 161 9.55 -5.88 4.14
C VAL A 161 10.01 -6.69 2.93
N ILE A 162 11.25 -7.14 3.01
CA ILE A 162 11.87 -8.03 2.03
C ILE A 162 12.41 -9.25 2.75
N ARG A 163 12.60 -10.32 1.98
CA ARG A 163 13.39 -11.47 2.40
C ARG A 163 14.73 -11.39 1.66
N ASP A 164 15.83 -11.40 2.40
CA ASP A 164 17.19 -11.26 1.82
C ASP A 164 17.72 -12.58 1.25
N GLU A 165 18.97 -12.58 0.74
CA GLU A 165 19.60 -13.78 0.19
C GLU A 165 19.77 -14.95 1.19
N ARG A 166 19.68 -14.67 2.50
CA ARG A 166 19.78 -15.68 3.57
C ARG A 166 18.42 -16.24 3.97
N GLY A 167 17.33 -15.63 3.48
CA GLY A 167 15.96 -15.96 3.89
C GLY A 167 15.47 -15.15 5.09
N ASP A 168 16.22 -14.16 5.56
CA ASP A 168 15.87 -13.36 6.72
C ASP A 168 14.95 -12.19 6.31
N TRP A 169 13.97 -11.87 7.17
CA TRP A 169 13.08 -10.73 6.96
C TRP A 169 13.76 -9.43 7.38
N ARG A 170 13.66 -8.40 6.54
CA ARG A 170 14.17 -7.04 6.82
C ARG A 170 13.17 -5.99 6.43
N VAL A 171 13.10 -4.91 7.22
CA VAL A 171 12.31 -3.73 6.86
C VAL A 171 13.09 -2.89 5.85
N LEU A 172 12.45 -2.54 4.75
CA LEU A 172 13.00 -1.70 3.69
C LEU A 172 12.54 -0.24 3.84
N GLU A 173 11.28 -0.01 4.17
CA GLU A 173 10.68 1.33 4.22
C GLU A 173 9.43 1.34 5.12
N ASP A 174 9.18 2.45 5.79
CA ASP A 174 7.97 2.70 6.57
C ASP A 174 7.03 3.61 5.77
N ASN A 175 5.72 3.39 5.83
CA ASN A 175 4.73 4.26 5.20
C ASN A 175 3.66 4.60 6.24
N VAL A 176 3.77 5.78 6.85
CA VAL A 176 2.89 6.20 7.97
C VAL A 176 2.14 7.50 7.69
N ARG A 177 2.23 8.03 6.47
CA ARG A 177 1.38 9.11 5.93
C ARG A 177 0.04 8.54 5.44
N VAL A 178 -0.09 8.31 4.14
CA VAL A 178 -1.29 7.81 3.47
C VAL A 178 -0.95 6.50 2.74
N PRO A 179 -0.66 5.40 3.47
CA PRO A 179 -0.28 4.14 2.83
C PRO A 179 -1.41 3.63 1.94
N SER A 180 -1.04 3.17 0.74
CA SER A 180 -1.95 2.57 -0.24
C SER A 180 -1.54 1.14 -0.59
N GLY A 181 -2.50 0.39 -1.12
CA GLY A 181 -2.33 -0.93 -1.70
C GLY A 181 -3.20 -2.04 -1.09
N VAL A 182 -3.94 -1.74 -0.02
CA VAL A 182 -4.77 -2.73 0.68
C VAL A 182 -5.99 -3.16 -0.14
N SER A 183 -6.51 -2.29 -1.02
CA SER A 183 -7.57 -2.70 -1.96
C SER A 183 -7.11 -3.84 -2.86
N TYR A 184 -5.88 -3.77 -3.37
CA TYR A 184 -5.29 -4.84 -4.15
C TYR A 184 -5.15 -6.12 -3.32
N VAL A 185 -4.82 -6.04 -2.03
CA VAL A 185 -4.77 -7.24 -1.16
C VAL A 185 -6.13 -7.93 -1.09
N ILE A 186 -7.20 -7.17 -0.84
CA ILE A 186 -8.56 -7.70 -0.72
C ILE A 186 -9.05 -8.24 -2.08
N SER A 187 -8.83 -7.49 -3.15
CA SER A 187 -9.22 -7.87 -4.52
C SER A 187 -8.43 -9.09 -5.01
N ASN A 188 -7.11 -9.13 -4.80
CA ASN A 188 -6.24 -10.29 -5.11
C ASN A 188 -6.78 -11.54 -4.42
N ARG A 189 -7.06 -11.45 -3.11
CA ARG A 189 -7.63 -12.58 -2.37
C ARG A 189 -8.95 -13.05 -2.95
N ARG A 190 -9.87 -12.12 -3.21
CA ARG A 190 -11.22 -12.44 -3.67
C ARG A 190 -11.16 -13.17 -5.01
N VAL A 191 -10.37 -12.68 -5.95
CA VAL A 191 -10.29 -13.28 -7.28
C VAL A 191 -9.54 -14.62 -7.21
N MET A 192 -8.44 -14.70 -6.46
CA MET A 192 -7.73 -15.97 -6.26
C MET A 192 -8.61 -17.05 -5.63
N ALA A 193 -9.43 -16.71 -4.64
CA ALA A 193 -10.36 -17.65 -4.00
C ALA A 193 -11.45 -18.17 -4.95
N GLN A 194 -11.81 -17.40 -5.98
CA GLN A 194 -12.74 -17.84 -7.03
C GLN A 194 -12.06 -18.74 -8.05
N THR A 195 -10.77 -18.53 -8.34
CA THR A 195 -10.01 -19.27 -9.35
C THR A 195 -9.40 -20.58 -8.85
N LEU A 196 -9.07 -20.67 -7.55
CA LEU A 196 -8.42 -21.83 -6.92
C LEU A 196 -9.07 -22.23 -5.57
N PRO A 197 -10.40 -22.42 -5.51
CA PRO A 197 -11.11 -22.59 -4.24
C PRO A 197 -10.63 -23.79 -3.39
N GLU A 198 -10.24 -24.89 -4.04
CA GLU A 198 -9.75 -26.11 -3.38
C GLU A 198 -8.43 -25.90 -2.62
N LEU A 199 -7.56 -25.02 -3.13
CA LEU A 199 -6.27 -24.72 -2.52
C LEU A 199 -6.41 -23.84 -1.27
N PHE A 200 -7.39 -22.95 -1.25
CA PHE A 200 -7.66 -22.11 -0.08
C PHE A 200 -8.06 -22.92 1.15
N VAL A 201 -8.88 -23.95 0.94
CA VAL A 201 -9.36 -24.82 2.02
C VAL A 201 -8.27 -25.78 2.49
N SER A 202 -7.57 -26.44 1.55
CA SER A 202 -6.52 -27.40 1.89
C SER A 202 -5.35 -26.74 2.63
N MET A 203 -4.86 -25.61 2.12
CA MET A 203 -3.73 -24.89 2.71
C MET A 203 -4.11 -24.02 3.91
N ARG A 204 -5.41 -23.93 4.29
CA ARG A 204 -5.91 -23.13 5.42
C ARG A 204 -5.42 -21.68 5.40
N VAL A 205 -5.63 -20.99 4.28
CA VAL A 205 -5.18 -19.60 4.12
C VAL A 205 -6.01 -18.66 5.00
N ARG A 206 -5.36 -17.83 5.82
CA ARG A 206 -6.04 -16.87 6.71
C ARG A 206 -6.75 -15.75 5.94
N PRO A 207 -7.95 -15.31 6.37
CA PRO A 207 -8.74 -14.33 5.64
C PRO A 207 -8.18 -12.91 5.78
N VAL A 208 -8.32 -12.09 4.73
CA VAL A 208 -7.94 -10.66 4.72
C VAL A 208 -9.15 -9.71 4.62
N GLY A 209 -10.36 -10.25 4.43
CA GLY A 209 -11.57 -9.46 4.18
C GLY A 209 -12.07 -8.64 5.38
N ASP A 210 -11.56 -8.89 6.59
CA ASP A 210 -11.97 -8.17 7.81
C ASP A 210 -11.28 -6.80 7.96
N TYR A 211 -10.33 -6.46 7.09
CA TYR A 211 -9.59 -5.21 7.15
C TYR A 211 -10.48 -3.94 7.23
N PRO A 212 -11.52 -3.76 6.38
CA PRO A 212 -12.36 -2.56 6.45
C PRO A 212 -13.09 -2.44 7.78
N ASN A 213 -13.53 -3.55 8.38
CA ASN A 213 -14.17 -3.55 9.70
C ASN A 213 -13.20 -3.14 10.80
N LYS A 214 -11.97 -3.70 10.78
CA LYS A 214 -10.90 -3.34 11.71
C LYS A 214 -10.53 -1.87 11.60
N LEU A 215 -10.41 -1.36 10.36
CA LEU A 215 -10.15 0.05 10.11
C LEU A 215 -11.29 0.93 10.65
N LEU A 216 -12.55 0.61 10.33
CA LEU A 216 -13.68 1.39 10.83
C LEU A 216 -13.74 1.39 12.37
N GLN A 217 -13.49 0.25 13.02
CA GLN A 217 -13.43 0.15 14.48
C GLN A 217 -12.35 1.07 15.06
N ALA A 218 -11.13 1.03 14.50
CA ALA A 218 -10.03 1.91 14.92
C ALA A 218 -10.34 3.39 14.71
N LEU A 219 -10.96 3.75 13.56
CA LEU A 219 -11.39 5.12 13.29
C LEU A 219 -12.45 5.57 14.31
N ARG A 220 -13.45 4.74 14.61
CA ARG A 220 -14.48 5.06 15.60
C ARG A 220 -13.90 5.19 17.02
N ALA A 221 -12.93 4.35 17.39
CA ALA A 221 -12.23 4.44 18.67
C ALA A 221 -11.43 5.75 18.83
N SER A 222 -11.07 6.40 17.71
CA SER A 222 -10.37 7.69 17.70
C SER A 222 -11.29 8.92 17.77
N ALA A 223 -12.61 8.72 17.87
CA ALA A 223 -13.56 9.82 17.88
C ALA A 223 -13.35 10.79 19.06
N PRO A 224 -13.65 12.09 18.89
CA PRO A 224 -13.64 13.07 19.97
C PRO A 224 -14.40 12.64 21.22
N GLU A 225 -13.95 13.10 22.39
CA GLU A 225 -14.60 12.80 23.67
C GLU A 225 -16.09 13.20 23.66
N GLY A 226 -16.94 12.33 24.22
CA GLY A 226 -18.38 12.54 24.33
C GLY A 226 -19.19 12.25 23.07
N VAL A 227 -18.58 11.68 22.02
CA VAL A 227 -19.28 11.22 20.80
C VAL A 227 -19.54 9.72 20.89
N GLU A 228 -20.81 9.31 21.02
CA GLU A 228 -21.19 7.89 21.11
C GLU A 228 -21.33 7.21 19.75
N ASP A 229 -21.87 7.92 18.75
CA ASP A 229 -22.03 7.42 17.37
C ASP A 229 -21.32 8.36 16.39
N PRO A 230 -20.01 8.17 16.17
CA PRO A 230 -19.21 9.12 15.40
C PRO A 230 -19.46 8.99 13.90
N THR A 231 -19.63 10.14 13.25
CA THR A 231 -19.67 10.22 11.79
C THR A 231 -18.26 10.15 11.23
N VAL A 232 -17.96 9.03 10.58
CA VAL A 232 -16.68 8.76 9.89
C VAL A 232 -16.86 9.05 8.40
N VAL A 233 -15.90 9.72 7.78
CA VAL A 233 -15.86 9.96 6.32
C VAL A 233 -14.50 9.61 5.75
N VAL A 234 -14.44 9.24 4.46
CA VAL A 234 -13.20 9.11 3.70
C VAL A 234 -13.00 10.35 2.84
N LEU A 235 -11.99 11.16 3.15
CA LEU A 235 -11.65 12.35 2.35
C LEU A 235 -10.75 11.94 1.18
N THR A 236 -11.22 12.15 -0.05
CA THR A 236 -10.50 11.83 -1.28
C THR A 236 -10.13 13.09 -2.08
N PRO A 237 -8.99 13.10 -2.79
CA PRO A 237 -8.65 14.15 -3.75
C PRO A 237 -9.48 14.08 -5.05
N GLY A 238 -10.31 13.05 -5.22
CA GLY A 238 -11.18 12.86 -6.38
C GLY A 238 -10.63 11.90 -7.44
N VAL A 239 -11.35 11.79 -8.55
CA VAL A 239 -11.16 10.77 -9.61
C VAL A 239 -9.80 10.82 -10.32
N HIS A 240 -9.11 11.97 -10.29
CA HIS A 240 -7.81 12.14 -10.95
C HIS A 240 -6.62 11.63 -10.14
N ASN A 241 -6.88 10.98 -8.99
CA ASN A 241 -5.85 10.34 -8.20
C ASN A 241 -5.77 8.85 -8.54
N SER A 242 -4.56 8.35 -8.74
CA SER A 242 -4.31 6.94 -9.11
C SER A 242 -4.79 5.91 -8.09
N ALA A 243 -4.99 6.31 -6.82
CA ALA A 243 -5.52 5.46 -5.76
C ALA A 243 -7.03 5.65 -5.52
N TYR A 244 -7.75 6.42 -6.36
CA TYR A 244 -9.18 6.70 -6.18
C TYR A 244 -10.04 5.43 -6.06
N TYR A 245 -9.72 4.38 -6.83
CA TYR A 245 -10.35 3.07 -6.69
C TYR A 245 -10.27 2.53 -5.26
N GLU A 246 -9.11 2.63 -4.60
CA GLU A 246 -8.96 2.19 -3.22
C GLU A 246 -9.83 3.01 -2.26
N HIS A 247 -9.93 4.32 -2.49
CA HIS A 247 -10.71 5.22 -1.64
C HIS A 247 -12.20 4.85 -1.70
N THR A 248 -12.72 4.67 -2.90
CA THR A 248 -14.12 4.26 -3.14
C THR A 248 -14.41 2.87 -2.58
N LEU A 249 -13.51 1.89 -2.79
CA LEU A 249 -13.69 0.54 -2.27
C LEU A 249 -13.73 0.53 -0.74
N LEU A 250 -12.77 1.19 -0.08
CA LEU A 250 -12.71 1.23 1.38
C LEU A 250 -13.92 1.96 1.97
N ALA A 251 -14.32 3.10 1.41
CA ALA A 251 -15.52 3.82 1.85
C ALA A 251 -16.77 2.93 1.76
N ARG A 252 -16.94 2.24 0.62
CA ARG A 252 -18.05 1.30 0.40
C ARG A 252 -18.04 0.12 1.38
N LEU A 253 -16.88 -0.52 1.58
CA LEU A 253 -16.76 -1.68 2.46
C LEU A 253 -16.92 -1.33 3.94
N MET A 254 -16.49 -0.13 4.35
CA MET A 254 -16.75 0.40 5.68
C MET A 254 -18.19 0.90 5.85
N GLY A 255 -18.90 1.17 4.76
CA GLY A 255 -20.24 1.76 4.80
C GLY A 255 -20.24 3.20 5.28
N VAL A 256 -19.25 3.99 4.85
CA VAL A 256 -19.09 5.41 5.20
C VAL A 256 -19.09 6.28 3.95
N GLU A 257 -19.34 7.58 4.13
CA GLU A 257 -19.36 8.53 3.02
C GLU A 257 -17.96 8.77 2.45
N LEU A 258 -17.88 8.79 1.12
CA LEU A 258 -16.71 9.27 0.37
C LEU A 258 -16.93 10.74 0.03
N VAL A 259 -16.06 11.61 0.52
CA VAL A 259 -16.21 13.07 0.40
C VAL A 259 -14.98 13.70 -0.24
N GLU A 260 -15.18 14.78 -0.99
CA GLU A 260 -14.11 15.68 -1.43
C GLU A 260 -14.06 16.94 -0.56
N GLY A 261 -12.98 17.73 -0.66
CA GLY A 261 -12.83 18.96 0.12
C GLY A 261 -14.01 19.93 0.01
N ARG A 262 -14.64 20.03 -1.17
CA ARG A 262 -15.82 20.88 -1.43
C ARG A 262 -17.08 20.46 -0.67
N ASP A 263 -17.18 19.19 -0.29
CA ASP A 263 -18.32 18.64 0.45
C ASP A 263 -18.22 18.97 1.95
N LEU A 264 -17.03 19.39 2.39
CA LEU A 264 -16.75 19.75 3.78
C LEU A 264 -16.67 21.27 3.96
N PHE A 265 -17.03 21.74 5.15
CA PHE A 265 -16.77 23.10 5.58
C PHE A 265 -16.62 23.18 7.10
N CYS A 266 -15.85 24.17 7.57
CA CYS A 266 -15.64 24.37 9.00
C CYS A 266 -16.50 25.53 9.52
N SER A 267 -17.17 25.33 10.66
CA SER A 267 -17.94 26.36 11.35
C SER A 267 -17.96 26.09 12.86
N GLY A 268 -17.74 27.13 13.67
CA GLY A 268 -17.67 27.00 15.13
C GLY A 268 -16.55 26.09 15.62
N GLY A 269 -15.43 26.01 14.88
CA GLY A 269 -14.32 25.12 15.18
C GLY A 269 -14.63 23.63 14.97
N ARG A 270 -15.69 23.29 14.22
CA ARG A 270 -16.09 21.91 13.89
C ARG A 270 -16.16 21.72 12.38
N VAL A 271 -15.99 20.48 11.92
CA VAL A 271 -16.13 20.11 10.50
C VAL A 271 -17.54 19.60 10.24
N TRP A 272 -18.12 20.04 9.12
CA TRP A 272 -19.46 19.69 8.68
C TRP A 272 -19.41 19.19 7.24
N MET A 273 -20.19 18.15 6.95
CA MET A 273 -20.46 17.65 5.62
C MET A 273 -21.77 18.24 5.10
N ARG A 274 -21.77 18.73 3.86
CA ARG A 274 -22.96 19.24 3.18
C ARG A 274 -23.86 18.08 2.77
N THR A 275 -25.13 18.10 3.18
CA THR A 275 -26.14 17.14 2.72
C THR A 275 -27.42 17.87 2.31
N THR A 276 -28.29 17.19 1.57
CA THR A 276 -29.60 17.72 1.17
C THR A 276 -30.55 17.93 2.34
N ALA A 277 -30.39 17.18 3.44
CA ALA A 277 -31.17 17.32 4.67
C ALA A 277 -30.63 18.39 5.63
N GLY A 278 -29.46 18.97 5.32
CA GLY A 278 -28.75 19.92 6.17
C GLY A 278 -27.32 19.48 6.49
N PRO A 279 -26.52 20.31 7.16
CA PRO A 279 -25.15 19.96 7.49
C PRO A 279 -25.09 18.85 8.54
N THR A 280 -24.33 17.80 8.25
CA THR A 280 -24.05 16.71 9.21
C THR A 280 -22.67 16.91 9.80
N ARG A 281 -22.53 16.81 11.13
CA ARG A 281 -21.22 16.94 11.78
C ARG A 281 -20.33 15.76 11.38
N VAL A 282 -19.06 16.03 11.12
CA VAL A 282 -18.03 15.01 10.90
C VAL A 282 -17.14 14.93 12.13
N ASP A 283 -16.95 13.73 12.66
CA ASP A 283 -16.18 13.49 13.88
C ASP A 283 -14.82 12.84 13.59
N VAL A 284 -14.73 12.01 12.54
CA VAL A 284 -13.48 11.36 12.13
C VAL A 284 -13.34 11.42 10.61
N ILE A 285 -12.17 11.83 10.14
CA ILE A 285 -11.82 11.92 8.72
C ILE A 285 -10.68 10.93 8.47
N TYR A 286 -10.98 9.84 7.75
CA TYR A 286 -9.93 9.02 7.13
C TYR A 286 -9.44 9.73 5.87
N ARG A 287 -8.30 10.42 5.98
CA ARG A 287 -7.77 11.23 4.88
C ARG A 287 -6.98 10.39 3.90
N ARG A 288 -7.25 10.63 2.62
CA ARG A 288 -6.47 10.12 1.49
C ARG A 288 -5.79 11.26 0.70
N VAL A 289 -5.54 12.36 1.40
CA VAL A 289 -4.96 13.61 0.91
C VAL A 289 -3.72 13.94 1.73
N ASP A 290 -2.65 14.39 1.06
CA ASP A 290 -1.40 14.79 1.71
C ASP A 290 -1.59 16.02 2.61
N ASP A 291 -0.70 16.18 3.60
CA ASP A 291 -0.84 17.18 4.68
C ASP A 291 -1.00 18.60 4.13
N GLU A 292 -0.17 18.96 3.15
CA GLU A 292 -0.08 20.29 2.58
C GLU A 292 -1.35 20.73 1.83
N PHE A 293 -2.24 19.80 1.55
CA PHE A 293 -3.49 20.06 0.83
C PHE A 293 -4.74 20.06 1.72
N LEU A 294 -4.63 19.71 3.01
CA LEU A 294 -5.77 19.55 3.92
C LEU A 294 -6.44 20.85 4.36
N ASP A 295 -5.67 21.93 4.53
CA ASP A 295 -6.19 23.21 5.02
C ASP A 295 -5.46 24.39 4.37
N PRO A 296 -6.09 25.12 3.43
CA PRO A 296 -5.47 26.24 2.74
C PRO A 296 -5.16 27.44 3.67
N GLN A 297 -5.69 27.48 4.90
CA GLN A 297 -5.32 28.51 5.88
C GLN A 297 -4.00 28.21 6.61
N GLN A 298 -3.51 26.97 6.55
CA GLN A 298 -2.33 26.52 7.30
C GLN A 298 -1.18 26.05 6.38
N PHE A 299 -1.52 25.59 5.18
CA PHE A 299 -0.58 25.05 4.19
C PHE A 299 -0.70 25.75 2.84
N ARG A 300 -1.03 25.02 1.76
CA ARG A 300 -1.09 25.55 0.39
C ARG A 300 -2.36 26.37 0.19
N PRO A 301 -2.27 27.70 -0.01
CA PRO A 301 -3.45 28.57 -0.11
C PRO A 301 -4.26 28.33 -1.40
N ASP A 302 -3.65 27.71 -2.41
CA ASP A 302 -4.26 27.30 -3.67
C ASP A 302 -4.93 25.92 -3.62
N SER A 303 -4.82 25.19 -2.49
CA SER A 303 -5.43 23.86 -2.35
C SER A 303 -6.95 23.94 -2.31
N VAL A 304 -7.58 23.06 -3.10
CA VAL A 304 -9.03 22.81 -3.11
C VAL A 304 -9.40 21.40 -2.62
N LEU A 305 -8.41 20.61 -2.19
CA LEU A 305 -8.60 19.20 -1.82
C LEU A 305 -9.02 19.00 -0.36
N GLY A 306 -8.80 20.02 0.47
CA GLY A 306 -9.19 20.05 1.87
C GLY A 306 -10.24 21.12 2.17
N ALA A 307 -10.42 21.46 3.45
CA ALA A 307 -11.39 22.46 3.89
C ALA A 307 -10.73 23.52 4.79
N PRO A 308 -10.97 24.83 4.55
CA PRO A 308 -10.42 25.90 5.38
C PRO A 308 -10.80 25.75 6.86
N GLY A 309 -9.82 25.77 7.76
CA GLY A 309 -10.03 25.66 9.21
C GLY A 309 -10.11 24.23 9.76
N MET A 310 -9.89 23.21 8.92
CA MET A 310 -9.91 21.80 9.33
C MET A 310 -8.83 21.51 10.38
N LEU A 311 -7.63 22.08 10.23
CA LEU A 311 -6.56 21.89 11.22
C LEU A 311 -6.87 22.55 12.56
N LEU A 312 -7.57 23.70 12.54
CA LEU A 312 -8.05 24.34 13.77
C LEU A 312 -9.07 23.45 14.48
N ALA A 313 -10.03 22.87 13.75
CA ALA A 313 -11.01 21.95 14.32
C ALA A 313 -10.35 20.72 14.95
N ALA A 314 -9.32 20.16 14.30
CA ALA A 314 -8.55 19.05 14.84
C ALA A 314 -7.75 19.45 16.09
N ARG A 315 -7.15 20.65 16.10
CA ARG A 315 -6.41 21.17 17.27
C ARG A 315 -7.32 21.46 18.47
N LEU A 316 -8.57 21.80 18.23
CA LEU A 316 -9.60 21.96 19.28
C LEU A 316 -10.15 20.61 19.77
N GLY A 317 -9.69 19.48 19.21
CA GLY A 317 -10.17 18.15 19.56
C GLY A 317 -11.60 17.86 19.09
N HIS A 318 -12.12 18.62 18.12
CA HIS A 318 -13.50 18.46 17.65
C HIS A 318 -13.67 17.49 16.48
N VAL A 319 -12.57 17.12 15.82
CA VAL A 319 -12.49 16.14 14.74
C VAL A 319 -11.15 15.40 14.81
N THR A 320 -11.13 14.11 14.52
CA THR A 320 -9.90 13.35 14.36
C THR A 320 -9.56 13.20 12.88
N ILE A 321 -8.28 13.44 12.52
CA ILE A 321 -7.75 13.22 11.16
C ILE A 321 -6.87 11.98 11.21
N ALA A 322 -7.22 10.96 10.44
CA ALA A 322 -6.55 9.67 10.42
C ALA A 322 -5.97 9.38 9.02
N ASN A 323 -4.67 9.12 8.86
CA ASN A 323 -3.61 9.31 9.84
C ASN A 323 -3.42 10.77 10.25
N ALA A 324 -2.79 11.01 11.39
CA ALA A 324 -2.53 12.35 11.89
C ALA A 324 -1.66 13.16 10.90
N VAL A 325 -1.82 14.48 10.96
CA VAL A 325 -0.99 15.44 10.23
C VAL A 325 0.43 15.41 10.81
N GLY A 326 1.46 15.52 9.97
CA GLY A 326 2.86 15.58 10.39
C GLY A 326 3.55 14.21 10.55
N ASN A 327 2.88 13.10 10.20
CA ASN A 327 3.51 11.79 10.30
C ASN A 327 4.71 11.60 9.36
N GLY A 328 4.84 12.43 8.33
CA GLY A 328 5.89 12.27 7.31
C GLY A 328 7.33 12.43 7.81
N VAL A 329 7.53 12.98 9.01
CA VAL A 329 8.85 12.98 9.66
C VAL A 329 9.29 11.57 10.11
N ALA A 330 8.35 10.65 10.34
CA ALA A 330 8.66 9.31 10.84
C ALA A 330 8.94 8.27 9.75
N ASP A 331 8.49 8.50 8.51
CA ASP A 331 8.89 7.69 7.34
C ASP A 331 9.97 8.36 6.48
N ASP A 332 10.64 9.38 7.02
CA ASP A 332 11.83 9.97 6.40
C ASP A 332 12.97 8.93 6.33
N LYS A 333 13.66 8.86 5.18
CA LYS A 333 14.69 7.84 4.95
C LYS A 333 15.88 7.93 5.89
N LEU A 334 16.17 9.12 6.42
CA LEU A 334 17.23 9.26 7.40
C LEU A 334 16.73 8.84 8.78
N VAL A 335 15.49 9.18 9.16
CA VAL A 335 14.85 8.69 10.40
C VAL A 335 14.74 7.16 10.42
N TYR A 336 14.48 6.54 9.27
CA TYR A 336 14.48 5.08 9.11
C TYR A 336 15.75 4.44 9.73
N THR A 337 16.93 5.06 9.57
CA THR A 337 18.20 4.54 10.12
C THR A 337 18.26 4.54 11.65
N TYR A 338 17.47 5.38 12.31
CA TYR A 338 17.38 5.49 13.77
C TYR A 338 16.27 4.61 14.37
N VAL A 339 15.41 3.97 13.56
CA VAL A 339 14.28 3.19 14.08
C VAL A 339 14.69 2.06 15.05
N PRO A 340 15.81 1.33 14.84
CA PRO A 340 16.31 0.39 15.84
C PRO A 340 16.54 1.03 17.22
N ASP A 341 17.12 2.23 17.26
CA ASP A 341 17.40 2.96 18.50
C ASP A 341 16.12 3.56 19.10
N ILE A 342 15.17 4.00 18.25
CA ILE A 342 13.82 4.41 18.65
C ILE A 342 13.11 3.25 19.38
N ILE A 343 13.16 2.03 18.83
CA ILE A 343 12.55 0.84 19.45
C ILE A 343 13.17 0.59 20.83
N ARG A 344 14.50 0.58 20.93
CA ARG A 344 15.20 0.39 22.21
C ARG A 344 14.86 1.48 23.22
N TYR A 345 14.83 2.73 22.79
CA TYR A 345 14.60 3.87 23.67
C TYR A 345 13.17 3.93 24.20
N TYR A 346 12.16 3.78 23.34
CA TYR A 346 10.76 3.94 23.76
C TYR A 346 10.14 2.66 24.33
N LEU A 347 10.59 1.49 23.88
CA LEU A 347 9.99 0.21 24.29
C LEU A 347 10.89 -0.58 25.24
N GLY A 348 12.20 -0.30 25.31
CA GLY A 348 13.14 -1.13 26.07
C GLY A 348 13.30 -2.54 25.49
N GLU A 349 12.97 -2.72 24.22
CA GLU A 349 12.98 -4.00 23.50
C GLU A 349 14.06 -3.97 22.41
N GLU A 350 14.58 -5.14 22.02
CA GLU A 350 15.38 -5.25 20.79
C GLU A 350 14.47 -5.35 19.55
N PRO A 351 14.88 -4.77 18.40
CA PRO A 351 14.11 -4.87 17.16
C PRO A 351 13.92 -6.32 16.71
N ILE A 352 12.66 -6.75 16.55
CA ILE A 352 12.32 -8.09 16.06
C ILE A 352 12.62 -8.22 14.56
N LEU A 353 12.27 -7.18 13.79
CA LEU A 353 12.60 -7.09 12.37
C LEU A 353 13.76 -6.10 12.19
N PRO A 354 14.94 -6.56 11.74
CA PRO A 354 16.06 -5.68 11.48
C PRO A 354 15.79 -4.79 10.25
N ASN A 355 16.44 -3.63 10.22
CA ASN A 355 16.54 -2.83 9.00
C ASN A 355 17.50 -3.49 7.99
N VAL A 356 17.48 -2.99 6.77
CA VAL A 356 18.62 -3.11 5.86
C VAL A 356 19.76 -2.27 6.42
N ASP A 357 20.97 -2.83 6.46
CA ASP A 357 22.16 -2.12 6.93
C ASP A 357 22.34 -0.83 6.12
N THR A 358 22.40 0.32 6.80
CA THR A 358 22.37 1.62 6.14
C THR A 358 23.46 2.52 6.70
N TRP A 359 24.32 3.02 5.82
CA TRP A 359 25.33 4.02 6.14
C TRP A 359 24.71 5.42 6.08
N ARG A 360 24.91 6.19 7.15
CA ARG A 360 24.57 7.61 7.23
C ARG A 360 25.75 8.41 6.70
N LEU A 361 25.63 9.01 5.52
CA LEU A 361 26.78 9.66 4.90
C LEU A 361 27.16 10.98 5.57
N GLU A 362 26.34 11.51 6.48
CA GLU A 362 26.73 12.60 7.38
C GLU A 362 27.82 12.20 8.38
N GLU A 363 28.01 10.90 8.63
CA GLU A 363 29.09 10.38 9.47
C GLU A 363 30.38 10.26 8.66
N PRO A 364 31.49 10.92 9.05
CA PRO A 364 32.71 10.95 8.26
C PRO A 364 33.30 9.57 7.95
N GLU A 365 33.22 8.62 8.90
CA GLU A 365 33.73 7.26 8.73
C GLU A 365 32.89 6.46 7.72
N ALA A 366 31.55 6.56 7.82
CA ALA A 366 30.63 5.93 6.88
C ALA A 366 30.77 6.50 5.46
N LEU A 367 30.92 7.83 5.34
CA LEU A 367 31.19 8.49 4.06
C LEU A 367 32.49 7.97 3.44
N ALA A 368 33.57 7.89 4.21
CA ALA A 368 34.85 7.39 3.72
C ALA A 368 34.73 5.93 3.23
N GLU A 369 34.09 5.05 4.01
CA GLU A 369 33.86 3.66 3.63
C GLU A 369 33.07 3.54 2.32
N VAL A 370 31.98 4.32 2.20
CA VAL A 370 31.11 4.29 1.03
C VAL A 370 31.80 4.85 -0.21
N LEU A 371 32.60 5.92 -0.06
CA LEU A 371 33.37 6.47 -1.17
C LEU A 371 34.41 5.48 -1.72
N ASP A 372 35.02 4.67 -0.85
CA ASP A 372 36.02 3.66 -1.24
C ASP A 372 35.41 2.46 -1.98
N ARG A 373 34.11 2.21 -1.82
CA ARG A 373 33.38 1.07 -2.40
C ARG A 373 32.11 1.48 -3.13
N LEU A 374 32.14 2.66 -3.76
CA LEU A 374 30.96 3.27 -4.39
C LEU A 374 30.37 2.42 -5.51
N ASP A 375 31.18 1.57 -6.15
CA ASP A 375 30.81 0.60 -7.18
C ASP A 375 30.18 -0.69 -6.62
N GLU A 376 30.04 -0.82 -5.30
CA GLU A 376 29.51 -2.02 -4.62
C GLU A 376 28.21 -1.78 -3.85
N VAL A 377 27.82 -0.51 -3.66
CA VAL A 377 26.68 -0.12 -2.83
C VAL A 377 25.55 0.50 -3.65
N VAL A 378 24.39 0.67 -3.03
CA VAL A 378 23.26 1.43 -3.55
C VAL A 378 23.20 2.75 -2.80
N VAL A 379 23.18 3.87 -3.52
CA VAL A 379 23.13 5.22 -2.94
C VAL A 379 21.79 5.88 -3.26
N LYS A 380 21.17 6.47 -2.25
CA LYS A 380 19.80 7.04 -2.32
C LYS A 380 19.78 8.45 -1.73
N PRO A 381 19.10 9.41 -2.37
CA PRO A 381 18.83 10.70 -1.74
C PRO A 381 17.79 10.53 -0.62
N VAL A 382 17.92 11.29 0.45
CA VAL A 382 17.03 11.26 1.63
C VAL A 382 15.62 11.75 1.29
N ASP A 383 15.52 12.83 0.51
CA ASP A 383 14.27 13.51 0.14
C ASP A 383 13.58 12.91 -1.11
N GLY A 384 14.23 12.01 -1.84
CA GLY A 384 13.70 11.48 -3.10
C GLY A 384 12.57 10.46 -2.89
N SER A 385 11.39 10.65 -3.48
CA SER A 385 10.34 9.63 -3.54
C SER A 385 10.45 8.76 -4.81
N GLY A 386 10.01 7.50 -4.74
CA GLY A 386 9.75 6.65 -5.91
C GLY A 386 10.97 6.28 -6.77
N GLY A 387 12.17 6.20 -6.19
CA GLY A 387 13.39 5.74 -6.90
C GLY A 387 14.11 6.81 -7.73
N LYS A 388 13.65 8.07 -7.73
CA LYS A 388 14.37 9.18 -8.37
C LYS A 388 15.70 9.44 -7.64
N GLY A 389 16.79 9.57 -8.39
CA GLY A 389 18.14 9.81 -7.87
C GLY A 389 18.85 8.58 -7.29
N LEU A 390 18.25 7.39 -7.39
CA LEU A 390 18.88 6.12 -7.01
C LEU A 390 20.07 5.80 -7.93
N VAL A 391 21.23 5.53 -7.34
CA VAL A 391 22.39 4.99 -8.08
C VAL A 391 22.72 3.60 -7.55
N ILE A 392 22.70 2.62 -8.45
CA ILE A 392 23.14 1.25 -8.15
C ILE A 392 24.60 1.13 -8.58
N GLY A 393 25.52 1.20 -7.63
CA GLY A 393 26.96 1.23 -7.87
C GLY A 393 27.47 0.19 -8.87
N PRO A 394 27.10 -1.10 -8.72
CA PRO A 394 27.55 -2.15 -9.65
C PRO A 394 27.01 -2.03 -11.09
N ASP A 395 25.95 -1.24 -11.28
CA ASP A 395 25.30 -1.02 -12.57
C ASP A 395 25.71 0.35 -13.18
N ALA A 396 26.34 1.23 -12.40
CA ALA A 396 26.73 2.57 -12.80
C ALA A 396 28.06 2.60 -13.56
N SER A 397 28.17 3.50 -14.53
CA SER A 397 29.40 3.81 -15.25
C SER A 397 30.39 4.58 -14.36
N LYS A 398 31.68 4.58 -14.75
CA LYS A 398 32.70 5.36 -14.04
C LYS A 398 32.41 6.85 -14.00
N ALA A 399 31.76 7.39 -15.04
CA ALA A 399 31.39 8.81 -15.10
C ALA A 399 30.27 9.13 -14.10
N GLU A 400 29.24 8.28 -14.01
CA GLU A 400 28.16 8.42 -13.04
C GLU A 400 28.67 8.30 -11.60
N LEU A 401 29.58 7.36 -11.32
CA LEU A 401 30.20 7.22 -10.01
C LEU A 401 31.06 8.45 -9.63
N ALA A 402 31.77 9.05 -10.58
CA ALA A 402 32.56 10.27 -10.33
C ALA A 402 31.66 11.48 -10.03
N GLN A 403 30.54 11.61 -10.74
CA GLN A 403 29.54 12.64 -10.47
C GLN A 403 28.90 12.43 -9.09
N LEU A 404 28.49 11.19 -8.78
CA LEU A 404 27.92 10.84 -7.49
C LEU A 404 28.89 11.16 -6.35
N ARG A 405 30.17 10.77 -6.46
CA ARG A 405 31.21 11.11 -5.48
C ARG A 405 31.28 12.63 -5.21
N THR A 406 31.19 13.44 -6.25
CA THR A 406 31.20 14.91 -6.10
C THR A 406 29.96 15.41 -5.35
N GLN A 407 28.79 14.86 -5.66
CA GLN A 407 27.54 15.19 -4.96
C GLN A 407 27.59 14.80 -3.48
N LEU A 408 28.05 13.59 -3.17
CA LEU A 408 28.18 13.08 -1.81
C LEU A 408 29.13 13.92 -0.95
N LEU A 409 30.24 14.41 -1.52
CA LEU A 409 31.15 15.30 -0.81
C LEU A 409 30.59 16.71 -0.59
N SER A 410 29.69 17.17 -1.47
CA SER A 410 29.10 18.51 -1.39
C SER A 410 27.95 18.61 -0.40
N ASP A 411 27.15 17.54 -0.28
CA ASP A 411 26.02 17.46 0.65
C ASP A 411 25.88 16.02 1.16
N PRO A 412 26.74 15.56 2.08
CA PRO A 412 26.69 14.18 2.58
C PRO A 412 25.37 13.86 3.30
N ARG A 413 24.79 14.85 3.97
CA ARG A 413 23.54 14.68 4.74
C ARG A 413 22.33 14.36 3.86
N GLY A 414 22.32 14.86 2.61
CA GLY A 414 21.26 14.58 1.65
C GLY A 414 21.18 13.12 1.17
N TRP A 415 22.07 12.23 1.63
CA TRP A 415 22.22 10.89 1.07
C TRP A 415 22.43 9.79 2.12
N ILE A 416 21.97 8.59 1.78
CA ILE A 416 22.26 7.35 2.50
C ILE A 416 22.83 6.31 1.51
N ALA A 417 23.58 5.34 2.03
CA ALA A 417 24.02 4.19 1.25
C ALA A 417 23.62 2.88 1.93
N GLN A 418 23.39 1.85 1.12
CA GLN A 418 23.00 0.52 1.57
C GLN A 418 23.76 -0.55 0.76
N PRO A 419 24.02 -1.74 1.33
CA PRO A 419 24.54 -2.84 0.55
C PRO A 419 23.51 -3.26 -0.49
N VAL A 420 23.97 -3.86 -1.59
CA VAL A 420 23.07 -4.38 -2.62
C VAL A 420 22.42 -5.66 -2.10
N VAL A 421 21.28 -5.52 -1.44
CA VAL A 421 20.49 -6.66 -0.96
C VAL A 421 19.85 -7.38 -2.14
N GLN A 422 19.98 -8.71 -2.19
CA GLN A 422 19.27 -9.51 -3.19
C GLN A 422 17.91 -9.90 -2.61
N LEU A 423 16.86 -9.24 -3.09
CA LEU A 423 15.49 -9.57 -2.71
C LEU A 423 15.18 -11.02 -3.11
N SER A 424 14.37 -11.71 -2.31
CA SER A 424 13.88 -13.04 -2.65
C SER A 424 13.16 -13.06 -4.00
N THR A 425 13.26 -14.17 -4.72
CA THR A 425 12.53 -14.38 -5.97
C THR A 425 11.31 -15.28 -5.79
N ILE A 426 10.28 -15.03 -6.58
CA ILE A 426 9.05 -15.84 -6.63
C ILE A 426 8.84 -16.28 -8.07
N PRO A 427 8.46 -17.55 -8.33
CA PRO A 427 8.01 -17.96 -9.65
C PRO A 427 6.90 -17.07 -10.16
N THR A 428 7.14 -16.43 -11.30
CA THR A 428 6.24 -15.45 -11.93
C THR A 428 6.11 -15.81 -13.40
N LEU A 429 4.88 -15.77 -13.90
CA LEU A 429 4.55 -16.03 -15.29
C LEU A 429 4.87 -14.78 -16.11
N VAL A 430 5.86 -14.91 -17.00
CA VAL A 430 6.18 -13.90 -18.02
C VAL A 430 5.94 -14.46 -19.43
N GLU A 431 6.16 -13.65 -20.46
CA GLU A 431 5.98 -14.05 -21.86
C GLU A 431 6.72 -15.36 -22.20
N ASP A 432 7.95 -15.54 -21.71
CA ASP A 432 8.75 -16.75 -21.95
C ASP A 432 8.46 -17.92 -20.99
N GLY A 433 7.45 -17.77 -20.11
CA GLY A 433 7.04 -18.77 -19.12
C GLY A 433 7.42 -18.46 -17.69
N MET A 434 7.44 -19.49 -16.85
CA MET A 434 7.76 -19.30 -15.43
C MET A 434 9.22 -18.88 -15.27
N ARG A 435 9.45 -17.73 -14.65
CA ARG A 435 10.79 -17.23 -14.33
C ARG A 435 10.84 -16.66 -12.91
N PRO A 436 11.99 -16.72 -12.23
CA PRO A 436 12.16 -16.06 -10.95
C PRO A 436 12.09 -14.54 -11.15
N ARG A 437 11.33 -13.86 -10.29
CA ARG A 437 11.27 -12.40 -10.24
C ARG A 437 11.35 -11.92 -8.80
N HIS A 438 12.10 -10.85 -8.58
CA HIS A 438 12.28 -10.26 -7.26
C HIS A 438 10.97 -9.71 -6.73
N ALA A 439 10.73 -9.92 -5.43
CA ALA A 439 9.51 -9.49 -4.78
C ALA A 439 9.76 -8.85 -3.42
N ASP A 440 8.92 -7.88 -3.08
CA ASP A 440 8.79 -7.36 -1.73
C ASP A 440 7.38 -7.66 -1.18
N LEU A 441 7.15 -7.29 0.07
CA LEU A 441 5.85 -7.42 0.72
C LEU A 441 5.57 -6.18 1.56
N ARG A 442 4.36 -5.63 1.41
CA ARG A 442 3.83 -4.59 2.29
C ARG A 442 2.71 -5.15 3.16
N PRO A 443 2.97 -5.58 4.41
CA PRO A 443 1.94 -5.78 5.41
C PRO A 443 1.32 -4.45 5.81
N PHE A 444 0.02 -4.48 6.08
CA PHE A 444 -0.72 -3.34 6.59
C PHE A 444 -1.07 -3.59 8.05
N ALA A 445 -0.85 -2.58 8.90
CA ALA A 445 -1.27 -2.61 10.29
C ALA A 445 -2.31 -1.52 10.56
N VAL A 446 -3.26 -1.84 11.44
CA VAL A 446 -4.30 -0.93 11.93
C VAL A 446 -4.11 -0.76 13.44
N ASN A 447 -4.02 0.49 13.88
CA ASN A 447 -3.87 0.85 15.29
C ASN A 447 -5.15 1.50 15.81
N ASP A 448 -5.77 0.90 16.83
CA ASP A 448 -6.95 1.45 17.51
C ASP A 448 -6.62 2.22 18.80
N GLY A 449 -5.35 2.23 19.22
CA GLY A 449 -4.84 2.86 20.43
C GLY A 449 -4.57 1.89 21.57
N GLU A 450 -5.22 0.73 21.57
CA GLU A 450 -4.96 -0.35 22.53
C GLU A 450 -4.08 -1.44 21.90
N ASN A 451 -4.32 -1.76 20.63
CA ASN A 451 -3.65 -2.82 19.91
C ASN A 451 -3.29 -2.41 18.47
N VAL A 452 -2.13 -2.89 18.01
CA VAL A 452 -1.74 -2.81 16.60
C VAL A 452 -2.03 -4.16 15.96
N TRP A 453 -3.11 -4.23 15.18
CA TRP A 453 -3.49 -5.42 14.44
C TRP A 453 -2.81 -5.44 13.07
N VAL A 454 -2.07 -6.49 12.75
CA VAL A 454 -1.44 -6.66 11.44
C VAL A 454 -2.31 -7.59 10.58
N LEU A 455 -2.68 -7.12 9.38
CA LEU A 455 -3.42 -7.90 8.40
C LEU A 455 -2.63 -9.17 8.07
N PRO A 456 -3.18 -10.41 8.22
CA PRO A 456 -2.47 -11.66 7.91
C PRO A 456 -2.28 -11.87 6.39
N GLY A 457 -1.45 -11.03 5.79
CA GLY A 457 -1.21 -10.89 4.37
C GLY A 457 -0.62 -9.51 4.07
N GLY A 458 -0.61 -9.14 2.79
CA GLY A 458 -0.07 -7.85 2.37
C GLY A 458 0.05 -7.78 0.86
N LEU A 459 0.42 -6.61 0.37
CA LEU A 459 0.63 -6.41 -1.05
C LEU A 459 2.02 -6.93 -1.40
N THR A 460 2.09 -8.08 -2.07
CA THR A 460 3.34 -8.55 -2.69
C THR A 460 3.49 -7.86 -4.04
N ARG A 461 4.57 -7.11 -4.24
CA ARG A 461 4.91 -6.49 -5.53
C ARG A 461 6.07 -7.24 -6.15
N VAL A 462 6.07 -7.32 -7.49
CA VAL A 462 7.06 -8.10 -8.25
C VAL A 462 7.64 -7.24 -9.37
N ALA A 463 8.97 -7.23 -9.48
CA ALA A 463 9.66 -6.59 -10.60
C ALA A 463 9.55 -7.51 -11.82
N LEU A 464 8.69 -7.19 -12.78
CA LEU A 464 8.47 -8.01 -13.98
C LEU A 464 9.68 -8.05 -14.95
N PRO A 465 10.45 -6.96 -15.15
CA PRO A 465 11.65 -7.02 -15.97
C PRO A 465 12.75 -7.90 -15.36
N GLU A 466 13.44 -8.67 -16.19
CA GLU A 466 14.47 -9.61 -15.73
C GLU A 466 15.64 -8.87 -15.04
N GLY A 467 16.03 -9.36 -13.85
CA GLY A 467 17.19 -8.85 -13.11
C GLY A 467 17.01 -7.47 -12.47
N GLN A 468 15.82 -6.86 -12.57
CA GLN A 468 15.54 -5.61 -11.89
C GLN A 468 15.18 -5.84 -10.42
N LEU A 469 15.77 -5.02 -9.54
CA LEU A 469 15.48 -4.98 -8.11
C LEU A 469 14.39 -3.95 -7.77
N VAL A 470 14.00 -3.11 -8.73
CA VAL A 470 13.01 -2.05 -8.54
C VAL A 470 11.62 -2.60 -8.80
N VAL A 471 10.83 -2.72 -7.73
CA VAL A 471 9.46 -3.28 -7.73
C VAL A 471 8.37 -2.21 -7.81
N ASN A 472 8.70 -0.99 -8.25
CA ASN A 472 7.76 0.12 -8.26
C ASN A 472 6.63 -0.12 -9.29
N SER A 473 5.38 -0.08 -8.84
CA SER A 473 4.20 -0.28 -9.67
C SER A 473 4.08 0.75 -10.80
N SER A 474 4.59 1.97 -10.59
CA SER A 474 4.62 3.02 -11.63
C SER A 474 5.58 2.73 -12.80
N GLN A 475 6.42 1.69 -12.69
CA GLN A 475 7.36 1.26 -13.73
C GLN A 475 7.06 -0.14 -14.29
N GLY A 476 5.82 -0.61 -14.18
CA GLY A 476 5.40 -1.90 -14.74
C GLY A 476 5.65 -3.09 -13.82
N GLY A 477 5.62 -2.87 -12.50
CA GLY A 477 5.58 -3.95 -11.51
C GLY A 477 4.21 -4.65 -11.45
N GLY A 478 4.21 -5.97 -11.22
CA GLY A 478 2.99 -6.76 -10.99
C GLY A 478 2.73 -6.99 -9.50
N SER A 479 1.58 -7.59 -9.16
CA SER A 479 1.30 -8.07 -7.80
C SER A 479 1.00 -9.55 -7.77
N LYS A 480 1.12 -10.11 -6.57
CA LYS A 480 0.69 -11.46 -6.22
C LYS A 480 -0.22 -11.38 -5.01
N ASP A 481 -1.15 -12.33 -4.89
CA ASP A 481 -1.79 -12.59 -3.60
C ASP A 481 -0.75 -13.15 -2.62
N THR A 482 -0.87 -12.77 -1.34
CA THR A 482 0.01 -13.22 -0.26
C THR A 482 -0.79 -14.13 0.67
N TRP A 483 -0.57 -15.43 0.57
CA TRP A 483 -1.20 -16.43 1.40
C TRP A 483 -0.40 -16.63 2.66
N VAL A 484 -1.01 -16.27 3.79
CA VAL A 484 -0.46 -16.65 5.07
C VAL A 484 -1.25 -17.82 5.63
N LEU A 485 -0.53 -18.90 5.89
CA LEU A 485 -1.12 -20.16 6.35
C LEU A 485 -1.51 -20.04 7.82
N ASP A 486 -2.53 -20.79 8.22
CA ASP A 486 -2.86 -20.97 9.63
C ASP A 486 -1.89 -21.97 10.28
N GLY A 487 -1.59 -21.81 11.57
CA GLY A 487 -0.68 -22.71 12.27
C GLY A 487 -1.32 -24.08 12.51
N ASP A 488 -0.59 -25.17 12.28
CA ASP A 488 -1.04 -26.47 12.73
C ASP A 488 -1.11 -26.49 14.27
N SER A 489 -2.33 -26.51 14.79
CA SER A 489 -2.60 -26.82 16.21
C SER A 489 -2.36 -28.31 16.48
N ALA A 490 -1.15 -28.79 16.22
CA ALA A 490 -0.76 -30.20 16.38
C ALA A 490 0.34 -30.43 17.42
N ASN A 491 0.68 -29.42 18.25
CA ASN A 491 1.59 -29.57 19.40
C ASN A 491 1.00 -29.04 20.73
N GLY A 492 -0.32 -29.18 20.89
CA GLY A 492 -1.04 -28.91 22.13
C GLY A 492 -1.33 -30.16 22.95
N ALA A 493 -0.31 -30.99 23.23
CA ALA A 493 -0.41 -32.08 24.20
C ALA A 493 0.72 -31.95 25.23
N GLY A 494 0.48 -31.13 26.27
CA GLY A 494 1.29 -31.15 27.48
C GLY A 494 1.58 -29.79 28.11
N ALA A 495 0.58 -29.13 28.70
CA ALA A 495 0.75 -28.32 29.91
C ALA A 495 -0.61 -27.93 30.52
N GLY A 496 -0.93 -28.57 31.64
CA GLY A 496 -1.67 -28.05 32.80
C GLY A 496 -2.86 -27.12 32.59
N ALA A 497 -4.05 -27.65 32.82
CA ALA A 497 -5.26 -26.90 33.12
C ALA A 497 -5.12 -26.03 34.40
N MET A 498 -5.55 -24.77 34.33
CA MET A 498 -6.32 -24.10 35.39
C MET A 498 -7.18 -23.00 34.76
N GLY A 499 -8.47 -23.06 35.11
CA GLY A 499 -9.56 -22.48 34.35
C GLY A 499 -9.85 -21.01 34.62
N VAL A 500 -10.37 -20.36 33.57
CA VAL A 500 -11.29 -19.23 33.70
C VAL A 500 -12.48 -19.55 32.79
N MET A 501 -13.66 -19.66 33.40
CA MET A 501 -14.94 -19.89 32.75
C MET A 501 -15.17 -18.84 31.65
N ARG A 502 -15.24 -19.27 30.39
CA ARG A 502 -15.91 -18.51 29.32
C ARG A 502 -17.33 -19.04 29.19
N THR A 503 -18.30 -18.22 29.59
CA THR A 503 -19.72 -18.42 29.27
C THR A 503 -19.90 -18.36 27.75
N GLY A 504 -20.42 -19.44 27.19
CA GLY A 504 -20.64 -19.58 25.76
C GLY A 504 -21.72 -18.65 25.22
N ARG A 505 -21.41 -17.99 24.11
CA ARG A 505 -22.36 -17.69 23.04
C ARG A 505 -21.70 -18.08 21.72
N SER A 506 -22.36 -18.97 20.99
CA SER A 506 -21.92 -19.54 19.72
C SER A 506 -21.70 -18.46 18.67
N ALA A 507 -20.46 -18.28 18.24
CA ALA A 507 -20.12 -17.58 17.00
C ALA A 507 -20.03 -18.60 15.85
N SER A 508 -21.13 -19.32 15.60
CA SER A 508 -21.33 -20.08 14.36
C SER A 508 -22.30 -19.29 13.49
N GLY A 509 -21.82 -18.71 12.39
CA GLY A 509 -22.74 -18.21 11.35
C GLY A 509 -22.39 -16.96 10.57
N MET A 510 -21.11 -16.53 10.46
CA MET A 510 -20.78 -15.36 9.60
C MET A 510 -19.92 -15.67 8.37
N GLY A 511 -19.13 -16.76 8.36
CA GLY A 511 -18.41 -17.18 7.14
C GLY A 511 -19.34 -17.58 5.98
N ALA A 512 -20.56 -18.03 6.29
CA ALA A 512 -21.57 -18.42 5.30
C ALA A 512 -22.34 -17.22 4.72
N LEU A 513 -22.40 -16.07 5.42
CA LEU A 513 -23.16 -14.89 4.96
C LEU A 513 -22.51 -14.18 3.78
N VAL A 514 -21.19 -14.31 3.61
CA VAL A 514 -20.45 -13.75 2.46
C VAL A 514 -20.69 -14.58 1.19
N ALA A 515 -21.00 -15.87 1.33
CA ALA A 515 -21.39 -16.72 0.21
C ALA A 515 -22.87 -16.50 -0.18
N ASP A 516 -23.76 -16.26 0.78
CA ASP A 516 -25.22 -16.15 0.57
C ASP A 516 -25.67 -14.79 -0.02
N GLN A 517 -24.94 -13.70 0.26
CA GLN A 517 -25.22 -12.39 -0.37
C GLN A 517 -24.81 -12.32 -1.85
N ALA A 518 -23.87 -13.16 -2.29
CA ALA A 518 -23.46 -13.24 -3.70
C ALA A 518 -24.53 -13.93 -4.56
N THR A 519 -25.34 -14.84 -3.99
CA THR A 519 -26.40 -15.55 -4.71
C THR A 519 -27.64 -14.69 -4.92
N LYS A 520 -28.02 -13.86 -3.93
CA LYS A 520 -29.21 -12.98 -4.01
C LYS A 520 -29.06 -11.79 -4.95
N ALA A 521 -27.84 -11.27 -5.14
CA ALA A 521 -27.61 -10.16 -6.07
C ALA A 521 -27.82 -10.57 -7.55
N VAL A 522 -27.65 -11.86 -7.87
CA VAL A 522 -27.81 -12.40 -9.23
C VAL A 522 -29.28 -12.61 -9.59
N GLU A 523 -30.13 -13.01 -8.63
CA GLU A 523 -31.56 -13.21 -8.88
C GLU A 523 -32.31 -11.89 -9.14
N THR A 524 -31.90 -10.78 -8.51
CA THR A 524 -32.54 -9.47 -8.71
C THR A 524 -32.27 -8.83 -10.07
N SER A 525 -31.22 -9.24 -10.79
CA SER A 525 -30.96 -8.76 -12.16
C SER A 525 -31.70 -9.57 -13.25
N ALA A 526 -32.27 -10.72 -12.92
CA ALA A 526 -32.94 -11.59 -13.89
C ALA A 526 -34.46 -11.34 -14.03
N VAL A 527 -35.08 -10.48 -13.21
CA VAL A 527 -36.56 -10.33 -13.14
C VAL A 527 -37.11 -9.10 -13.89
N VAL A 528 -36.28 -8.27 -14.53
CA VAL A 528 -36.77 -7.05 -15.23
C VAL A 528 -36.90 -7.24 -16.76
N ALA A 529 -36.82 -8.48 -17.27
CA ALA A 529 -36.92 -8.76 -18.70
C ALA A 529 -37.94 -9.87 -19.03
N ALA A 530 -39.18 -9.78 -18.53
CA ALA A 530 -40.30 -10.59 -19.03
C ALA A 530 -41.69 -10.06 -18.57
N ALA A 531 -42.19 -9.03 -19.24
CA ALA A 531 -43.62 -8.67 -19.40
C ALA A 531 -43.62 -7.41 -20.29
N ASP A 532 -44.25 -7.32 -21.45
CA ASP A 532 -45.67 -7.55 -21.69
C ASP A 532 -45.92 -7.65 -23.21
N ALA A 533 -46.76 -8.58 -23.63
CA ALA A 533 -47.22 -8.74 -24.99
C ALA A 533 -48.74 -8.89 -24.97
N GLY A 534 -49.48 -7.87 -25.44
CA GLY A 534 -50.87 -8.07 -25.87
C GLY A 534 -51.83 -6.87 -25.80
N SER A 535 -52.09 -6.32 -26.98
CA SER A 535 -53.41 -5.93 -27.52
C SER A 535 -53.95 -4.48 -27.40
N THR A 536 -53.98 -3.86 -28.60
CA THR A 536 -55.11 -3.17 -29.27
C THR A 536 -55.70 -1.86 -28.74
N GLY A 537 -55.63 -0.81 -29.58
CA GLY A 537 -56.54 0.33 -29.59
C GLY A 537 -56.00 1.48 -30.44
N GLY A 538 -56.53 1.71 -31.65
CA GLY A 538 -56.00 2.73 -32.56
C GLY A 538 -56.59 4.12 -32.38
N SER A 539 -55.85 5.14 -32.82
CA SER A 539 -56.39 6.34 -33.49
C SER A 539 -55.26 7.16 -34.10
N THR A 540 -55.48 7.59 -35.34
CA THR A 540 -54.63 8.41 -36.21
C THR A 540 -54.56 9.88 -35.79
N HIS A 541 -53.38 10.50 -35.85
CA HIS A 541 -53.14 11.84 -36.42
C HIS A 541 -51.64 12.11 -36.57
N GLY A 542 -51.21 12.61 -37.73
CA GLY A 542 -49.81 12.90 -38.04
C GLY A 542 -49.33 14.27 -37.58
N LEU A 543 -48.01 14.48 -37.67
CA LEU A 543 -47.28 15.71 -38.12
C LEU A 543 -45.79 15.62 -37.73
N HIS A 544 -44.92 15.90 -38.72
CA HIS A 544 -43.50 16.30 -38.71
C HIS A 544 -42.39 15.47 -38.00
N PRO A 545 -41.23 15.23 -38.67
CA PRO A 545 -40.01 14.75 -38.03
C PRO A 545 -39.17 15.92 -37.48
N PRO A 546 -38.53 15.81 -36.30
CA PRO A 546 -37.44 16.69 -35.92
C PRO A 546 -36.08 16.12 -36.34
N GLU A 547 -35.31 17.01 -36.96
CA GLU A 547 -33.92 16.89 -37.38
C GLU A 547 -32.95 16.97 -36.19
N ALA A 548 -31.75 16.41 -36.43
CA ALA A 548 -30.46 16.69 -35.80
C ALA A 548 -30.23 16.36 -34.30
N SER A 549 -29.24 15.49 -34.07
CA SER A 549 -28.67 15.14 -32.76
C SER A 549 -27.60 16.17 -32.32
N PRO A 550 -27.35 16.37 -31.01
CA PRO A 550 -26.47 17.44 -30.50
C PRO A 550 -24.96 17.22 -30.72
N GLN A 551 -24.54 16.39 -31.68
CA GLN A 551 -23.14 16.01 -31.86
C GLN A 551 -22.43 16.73 -33.02
N ASP A 552 -23.15 17.48 -33.86
CA ASP A 552 -22.58 18.09 -35.07
C ASP A 552 -22.15 19.57 -34.89
N GLU A 553 -22.44 20.23 -33.76
CA GLU A 553 -22.08 21.65 -33.54
C GLU A 553 -20.69 21.89 -32.88
N GLU A 554 -20.03 20.85 -32.32
CA GLU A 554 -18.76 21.03 -31.61
C GLU A 554 -17.49 20.86 -32.47
N ALA A 555 -17.60 20.31 -33.68
CA ALA A 555 -16.46 20.08 -34.57
C ALA A 555 -15.71 21.36 -35.01
N PRO A 556 -16.37 22.48 -35.38
CA PRO A 556 -15.65 23.69 -35.81
C PRO A 556 -14.95 24.42 -34.65
N VAL A 557 -15.48 24.32 -33.42
CA VAL A 557 -14.90 24.95 -32.22
C VAL A 557 -13.61 24.24 -31.78
N ARG A 558 -13.55 22.90 -31.89
CA ARG A 558 -12.34 22.13 -31.58
C ARG A 558 -11.20 22.39 -32.57
N GLN A 559 -11.50 22.59 -33.86
CA GLN A 559 -10.48 22.94 -34.85
C GLN A 559 -9.88 24.34 -34.62
N GLN A 560 -10.70 25.30 -34.18
CA GLN A 560 -10.24 26.65 -33.90
C GLN A 560 -9.31 26.71 -32.67
N GLN A 561 -9.60 25.94 -31.62
CA GLN A 561 -8.73 25.84 -30.43
C GLN A 561 -7.39 25.12 -30.73
N GLN A 562 -7.39 24.11 -31.61
CA GLN A 562 -6.15 23.45 -32.02
C GLN A 562 -5.23 24.36 -32.85
N GLN A 563 -5.79 25.21 -33.73
CA GLN A 563 -4.99 26.19 -34.48
C GLN A 563 -4.39 27.27 -33.56
N GLN A 564 -5.12 27.70 -32.53
CA GLN A 564 -4.62 28.68 -31.56
C GLN A 564 -3.49 28.12 -30.68
N GLN A 565 -3.55 26.85 -30.28
CA GLN A 565 -2.47 26.18 -29.56
C GLN A 565 -1.21 25.95 -30.40
N GLN A 566 -1.34 25.70 -31.71
CA GLN A 566 -0.18 25.58 -32.60
C GLN A 566 0.52 26.91 -32.84
N GLN A 567 -0.21 28.03 -32.92
CA GLN A 567 0.39 29.36 -33.03
C GLN A 567 1.14 29.79 -31.76
N LEU A 568 0.63 29.43 -30.56
CA LEU A 568 1.30 29.71 -29.29
C LEU A 568 2.59 28.88 -29.09
N ARG A 569 2.64 27.65 -29.61
CA ARG A 569 3.85 26.82 -29.58
C ARG A 569 4.95 27.27 -30.55
N GLY A 570 4.60 27.96 -31.64
CA GLY A 570 5.58 28.50 -32.59
C GLY A 570 6.32 29.73 -32.09
N ALA A 571 5.73 30.50 -31.16
CA ALA A 571 6.31 31.74 -30.65
C ALA A 571 7.30 31.54 -29.47
N ALA A 572 7.33 30.35 -28.86
CA ALA A 572 8.18 30.07 -27.69
C ALA A 572 9.58 29.52 -28.01
N THR A 573 9.93 29.35 -29.30
CA THR A 573 11.22 28.78 -29.74
C THR A 573 12.21 29.83 -30.29
N THR A 574 11.90 31.11 -30.16
CA THR A 574 12.82 32.22 -30.45
C THR A 574 12.67 33.31 -29.40
N CYS A 575 13.34 33.11 -28.27
CA CYS A 575 13.92 34.15 -27.41
C CYS A 575 14.85 33.48 -26.40
#